data_AF-A0A9Q1HJ74-F1
#
_entry.id   AF-A0A9Q1HJ74-F1
#
_cell.length_a   1.000
_cell.length_b   1.000
_cell.length_c   1.000
_cell.angle_alpha   90.00
_cell.angle_beta   90.00
_cell.angle_gamma   90.00
#
_symmetry.space_group_name_H-M   'P 1'
#
loop_
_entity.id
_entity.type
_entity.pdbx_description
1 polymer ?
#
loop_
_entity_poly.entity_id
_entity_poly.type
_entity_poly.pdbx_seq_one_letter_code
_entity_poly.pdbx_strand_id
1 'polypeptide(L)'
;MSFVQDHIFLGQMPKWIIVGCVRNTAFNCSYLENPFNFKQFGANPSAVNMDGEQITYKPLKPTFTADGGAIYIRAHHTLFSGTDETNQDGGNAISRKNYPGKLHTVCSSSDSRFIFWGHFKLVKQGNLRMEMQFEQPLPTPVNVVVYAEMDNIIEIDRARNGVFPSDGLHHFNPTFPCSINVNTEQGHLPGSHWVAIFISQHRIRKYFDSHGLPPSVITDIGVFLNRVCIGQRYNKITLQGLFSTVCLQYAVYFLLHKSRGWGLRELTSWFTHDPEVNDHLVHGFIEKHFPIYDHFFKAQVTKARRQRSGR
;
A
#
# COMPACT_ATOMS: atom_id res chain seq x y z
N MET A 1 -4.69 16.52 -31.25
CA MET A 1 -3.28 16.12 -31.03
C MET A 1 -3.27 14.86 -30.16
N SER A 2 -2.50 13.82 -30.50
CA SER A 2 -2.40 12.60 -29.68
C SER A 2 -1.08 12.56 -28.92
N PHE A 3 -1.13 12.05 -27.70
CA PHE A 3 -0.01 11.81 -26.80
C PHE A 3 -0.05 10.34 -26.39
N VAL A 4 1.06 9.63 -26.62
CA VAL A 4 1.23 8.24 -26.23
C VAL A 4 2.54 8.17 -25.46
N GLN A 5 2.50 7.64 -24.25
CA GLN A 5 3.68 7.42 -23.44
C GLN A 5 3.70 5.97 -22.98
N ASP A 6 4.69 5.24 -23.49
CA ASP A 6 5.07 3.92 -23.01
C ASP A 6 5.98 4.05 -21.79
N HIS A 7 6.09 2.96 -21.03
CA HIS A 7 7.07 2.84 -19.95
C HIS A 7 6.93 3.90 -18.85
N ILE A 8 5.69 4.32 -18.55
CA ILE A 8 5.41 5.25 -17.45
C ILE A 8 5.88 4.65 -16.12
N PHE A 9 5.67 3.34 -15.97
CA PHE A 9 6.32 2.51 -14.97
C PHE A 9 6.85 1.25 -15.65
N LEU A 10 8.12 0.93 -15.38
CA LEU A 10 8.82 -0.28 -15.80
C LEU A 10 9.12 -1.11 -14.56
N GLY A 11 8.55 -2.31 -14.46
CA GLY A 11 8.76 -3.20 -13.32
C GLY A 11 7.54 -3.26 -12.42
N GLN A 12 7.65 -2.87 -11.16
CA GLN A 12 6.55 -2.96 -10.21
C GLN A 12 5.33 -2.13 -10.66
N MET A 13 4.19 -2.78 -10.75
CA MET A 13 2.93 -2.13 -11.11
C MET A 13 2.30 -1.39 -9.93
N PRO A 14 1.81 -0.15 -10.16
CA PRO A 14 1.12 0.60 -9.13
C PRO A 14 -0.25 0.01 -8.80
N LYS A 15 -0.64 0.15 -7.53
CA LYS A 15 -1.98 -0.19 -7.04
C LYS A 15 -3.05 0.68 -7.67
N TRP A 16 -2.74 1.94 -7.90
CA TRP A 16 -3.58 2.92 -8.56
C TRP A 16 -2.71 4.08 -9.00
N ILE A 17 -3.23 4.83 -9.97
CA ILE A 17 -2.59 6.04 -10.48
C ILE A 17 -3.63 7.15 -10.57
N ILE A 18 -3.17 8.39 -10.45
CA ILE A 18 -3.93 9.59 -10.75
C ILE A 18 -3.17 10.35 -11.82
N VAL A 19 -3.89 10.84 -12.83
CA VAL A 19 -3.30 11.67 -13.88
C VAL A 19 -3.87 13.08 -13.83
N GLY A 20 -3.01 14.07 -13.93
CA GLY A 20 -3.41 15.47 -13.92
C GLY A 20 -2.63 16.26 -14.96
N CYS A 21 -3.32 17.10 -15.72
CA CYS A 21 -2.66 18.04 -16.61
C CYS A 21 -2.59 19.41 -15.96
N VAL A 22 -1.43 20.08 -16.08
CA VAL A 22 -1.16 21.41 -15.52
C VAL A 22 -0.33 22.22 -16.50
N ARG A 23 -0.45 23.54 -16.51
CA ARG A 23 0.40 24.38 -17.38
C ARG A 23 1.87 24.19 -17.03
N ASN A 24 2.73 24.19 -18.03
CA ASN A 24 4.16 24.05 -17.83
C ASN A 24 4.72 25.16 -16.92
N THR A 25 4.22 26.39 -17.06
CA THR A 25 4.55 27.54 -16.19
C THR A 25 4.16 27.34 -14.73
N ALA A 26 2.97 26.79 -14.47
CA ALA A 26 2.53 26.44 -13.12
C ALA A 26 3.39 25.33 -12.51
N PHE A 27 3.71 24.28 -13.29
CA PHE A 27 4.61 23.22 -12.85
C PHE A 27 6.01 23.73 -12.52
N ASN A 28 6.51 24.70 -13.28
CA ASN A 28 7.80 25.36 -13.06
C ASN A 28 7.70 26.54 -12.06
N CYS A 29 6.73 26.52 -11.15
CA CYS A 29 6.62 27.43 -10.01
C CYS A 29 6.46 28.93 -10.36
N SER A 30 5.69 29.27 -11.40
CA SER A 30 5.27 30.65 -11.63
C SER A 30 4.52 31.22 -10.42
N TYR A 31 4.90 32.40 -9.93
CA TYR A 31 4.23 33.08 -8.82
C TYR A 31 2.77 33.46 -9.10
N LEU A 32 2.34 33.45 -10.38
CA LEU A 32 0.98 33.82 -10.78
C LEU A 32 0.07 32.62 -11.00
N GLU A 33 0.60 31.40 -11.00
CA GLU A 33 -0.17 30.18 -11.29
C GLU A 33 -0.08 29.17 -10.14
N ASN A 34 -1.08 28.30 -10.03
CA ASN A 34 -1.14 27.27 -8.99
C ASN A 34 -0.78 25.89 -9.56
N PRO A 35 0.31 25.23 -9.13
CA PRO A 35 0.73 23.91 -9.61
C PRO A 35 -0.24 22.78 -9.24
N PHE A 36 -1.10 22.97 -8.24
CA PHE A 36 -2.07 21.98 -7.78
C PHE A 36 -3.45 22.12 -8.45
N ASN A 37 -3.62 23.12 -9.34
CA ASN A 37 -4.86 23.36 -10.05
C ASN A 37 -4.90 22.62 -11.38
N PHE A 38 -5.13 21.30 -11.33
CA PHE A 38 -5.21 20.44 -12.51
C PHE A 38 -6.46 20.71 -13.35
N LYS A 39 -6.29 20.70 -14.67
CA LYS A 39 -7.36 20.94 -15.66
C LYS A 39 -7.34 19.88 -16.74
N GLN A 40 -8.45 19.68 -17.43
CA GLN A 40 -8.55 18.71 -18.52
C GLN A 40 -7.87 19.17 -19.83
N PHE A 41 -7.87 20.46 -20.13
CA PHE A 41 -7.34 21.01 -21.39
C PHE A 41 -7.91 20.36 -22.68
N GLY A 42 -9.14 19.85 -22.64
CA GLY A 42 -9.76 19.14 -23.76
C GLY A 42 -9.21 17.72 -24.00
N ALA A 43 -8.57 17.10 -23.00
CA ALA A 43 -8.13 15.70 -23.09
C ALA A 43 -9.33 14.73 -23.17
N ASN A 44 -9.58 14.17 -24.35
CA ASN A 44 -10.62 13.21 -24.66
C ASN A 44 -10.34 12.53 -26.03
N PRO A 45 -10.30 11.17 -26.13
CA PRO A 45 -10.29 10.18 -25.07
C PRO A 45 -8.99 10.11 -24.26
N SER A 46 -9.07 9.49 -23.08
CA SER A 46 -7.91 9.01 -22.31
C SER A 46 -8.04 7.53 -22.00
N ALA A 47 -6.93 6.79 -22.11
CA ALA A 47 -6.84 5.36 -21.86
C ALA A 47 -5.52 5.01 -21.18
N VAL A 48 -5.55 4.00 -20.33
CA VAL A 48 -4.36 3.40 -19.74
C VAL A 48 -4.44 1.89 -19.96
N ASN A 49 -3.34 1.32 -20.43
CA ASN A 49 -3.17 -0.08 -20.77
C ASN A 49 -2.08 -0.70 -19.87
N MET A 50 -2.34 -1.90 -19.36
CA MET A 50 -1.36 -2.76 -18.68
C MET A 50 -1.04 -3.94 -19.61
N ASP A 51 0.23 -4.11 -19.99
CA ASP A 51 0.71 -5.26 -20.79
C ASP A 51 -0.12 -5.57 -22.04
N GLY A 52 -0.68 -4.53 -22.68
CA GLY A 52 -1.52 -4.64 -23.87
C GLY A 52 -3.02 -4.84 -23.60
N GLU A 53 -3.42 -5.14 -22.36
CA GLU A 53 -4.82 -5.13 -21.93
C GLU A 53 -5.24 -3.75 -21.43
N GLN A 54 -6.40 -3.28 -21.88
CA GLN A 54 -6.92 -2.00 -21.45
C GLN A 54 -7.56 -2.12 -20.06
N ILE A 55 -7.03 -1.36 -19.09
CA ILE A 55 -7.50 -1.42 -17.70
C ILE A 55 -8.92 -0.85 -17.57
N THR A 56 -9.19 0.20 -18.33
CA THR A 56 -10.55 0.71 -18.51
C THR A 56 -11.20 -0.03 -19.68
N TYR A 57 -12.13 -0.97 -19.45
CA TYR A 57 -12.83 -1.74 -20.51
C TYR A 57 -13.25 -0.93 -21.76
N LYS A 58 -13.50 0.38 -21.60
CA LYS A 58 -13.51 1.37 -22.70
C LYS A 58 -12.74 2.64 -22.28
N PRO A 59 -12.06 3.36 -23.20
CA PRO A 59 -11.46 4.65 -22.91
C PRO A 59 -12.44 5.61 -22.23
N LEU A 60 -11.94 6.45 -21.32
CA LEU A 60 -12.77 7.50 -20.72
C LEU A 60 -12.97 8.62 -21.73
N LYS A 61 -14.24 8.93 -22.01
CA LYS A 61 -14.67 10.00 -22.92
C LYS A 61 -15.60 11.00 -22.24
N PRO A 62 -15.11 11.77 -21.25
CA PRO A 62 -15.98 12.66 -20.50
C PRO A 62 -16.38 13.90 -21.32
N THR A 63 -17.67 14.20 -21.40
CA THR A 63 -18.20 15.45 -21.96
C THR A 63 -18.79 16.32 -20.85
N PHE A 64 -18.49 17.62 -20.87
CA PHE A 64 -18.83 18.56 -19.79
C PHE A 64 -19.77 19.69 -20.24
N THR A 65 -20.58 19.46 -21.26
CA THR A 65 -21.50 20.46 -21.84
C THR A 65 -22.57 20.90 -20.82
N ALA A 66 -22.92 22.19 -20.83
CA ALA A 66 -23.91 22.75 -19.91
C ALA A 66 -25.36 22.33 -20.26
N ASP A 67 -25.61 21.94 -21.51
CA ASP A 67 -26.95 21.80 -22.11
C ASP A 67 -27.58 20.41 -21.89
N GLY A 68 -27.34 19.79 -20.73
CA GLY A 68 -27.94 18.49 -20.37
C GLY A 68 -27.32 17.26 -21.04
N GLY A 69 -26.32 17.44 -21.92
CA GLY A 69 -25.58 16.36 -22.60
C GLY A 69 -24.28 15.92 -21.93
N ALA A 70 -24.06 16.28 -20.66
CA ALA A 70 -22.81 16.02 -19.95
C ALA A 70 -22.68 14.54 -19.56
N ILE A 71 -21.71 13.84 -20.15
CA ILE A 71 -21.43 12.43 -19.92
C ILE A 71 -20.08 12.33 -19.22
N TYR A 72 -20.05 12.47 -17.90
CA TYR A 72 -18.82 12.37 -17.11
C TYR A 72 -18.94 11.49 -15.87
N ILE A 73 -20.11 10.89 -15.62
CA ILE A 73 -20.39 10.10 -14.42
C ILE A 73 -19.42 8.93 -14.25
N ARG A 74 -19.07 8.25 -15.35
CA ARG A 74 -18.10 7.15 -15.32
C ARG A 74 -16.69 7.65 -14.95
N ALA A 75 -16.27 8.80 -15.49
CA ALA A 75 -14.97 9.39 -15.19
C ALA A 75 -14.92 10.00 -13.77
N HIS A 76 -16.06 10.46 -13.25
CA HIS A 76 -16.18 10.84 -11.85
C HIS A 76 -16.14 9.61 -10.93
N HIS A 77 -16.80 8.51 -11.31
CA HIS A 77 -16.82 7.27 -10.53
C HIS A 77 -15.42 6.65 -10.37
N THR A 78 -14.52 6.81 -11.35
CA THR A 78 -13.14 6.31 -11.22
C THR A 78 -12.36 6.96 -10.07
N LEU A 79 -12.73 8.17 -9.64
CA LEU A 79 -12.15 8.81 -8.45
C LEU A 79 -12.45 8.06 -7.14
N PHE A 80 -13.49 7.23 -7.12
CA PHE A 80 -13.91 6.46 -5.95
C PHE A 80 -13.55 4.99 -6.12
N SER A 81 -13.87 4.41 -7.28
CA SER A 81 -13.58 2.99 -7.54
C SER A 81 -12.10 2.73 -7.67
N GLY A 82 -11.31 3.75 -7.97
CA GLY A 82 -9.89 3.62 -8.17
C GLY A 82 -9.02 3.90 -6.95
N THR A 83 -9.57 4.56 -5.94
CA THR A 83 -8.92 4.85 -4.64
C THR A 83 -9.47 3.95 -3.53
N ASP A 84 -10.28 2.95 -3.88
CA ASP A 84 -11.02 2.08 -2.96
C ASP A 84 -12.04 2.80 -2.05
N GLU A 85 -12.32 4.08 -2.27
CA GLU A 85 -13.33 4.83 -1.52
C GLU A 85 -14.78 4.45 -1.88
N THR A 86 -14.98 3.59 -2.87
CA THR A 86 -16.32 3.09 -3.23
C THR A 86 -16.95 2.32 -2.06
N ASN A 87 -18.20 2.66 -1.73
CA ASN A 87 -18.97 2.09 -0.62
C ASN A 87 -18.40 2.35 0.78
N GLN A 88 -17.52 3.33 0.91
CA GLN A 88 -17.02 3.78 2.21
C GLN A 88 -17.68 5.09 2.62
N ASP A 89 -17.78 5.31 3.94
CA ASP A 89 -18.16 6.61 4.51
C ASP A 89 -16.98 7.60 4.44
N GLY A 90 -16.42 7.78 3.24
CA GLY A 90 -15.25 8.60 2.94
C GLY A 90 -15.41 9.25 1.56
N GLY A 91 -14.68 10.33 1.31
CA GLY A 91 -14.71 10.97 0.00
C GLY A 91 -13.47 11.83 -0.25
N ASN A 92 -13.08 11.89 -1.51
CA ASN A 92 -11.92 12.60 -2.06
C ASN A 92 -12.03 14.14 -2.15
N ALA A 93 -12.95 14.78 -1.42
CA ALA A 93 -13.24 16.24 -1.46
C ALA A 93 -13.63 16.82 -2.84
N ILE A 94 -13.82 15.98 -3.87
CA ILE A 94 -14.28 16.38 -5.20
C ILE A 94 -15.74 15.95 -5.35
N SER A 95 -16.66 16.90 -5.18
CA SER A 95 -18.07 16.63 -5.43
C SER A 95 -18.35 16.48 -6.93
N ARG A 96 -19.41 15.75 -7.28
CA ARG A 96 -19.90 15.64 -8.66
C ARG A 96 -20.09 17.00 -9.34
N LYS A 97 -20.55 18.02 -8.60
CA LYS A 97 -20.73 19.39 -9.12
C LYS A 97 -19.40 20.09 -9.39
N ASN A 98 -18.36 19.75 -8.65
CA ASN A 98 -17.03 20.36 -8.74
C ASN A 98 -16.10 19.60 -9.71
N TYR A 99 -16.51 18.44 -10.21
CA TYR A 99 -15.73 17.60 -11.11
C TYR A 99 -15.54 18.18 -12.53
N PRO A 100 -16.58 18.79 -13.16
CA PRO A 100 -16.43 19.33 -14.51
C PRO A 100 -15.26 20.29 -14.68
N GLY A 101 -14.43 20.04 -15.71
CA GLY A 101 -13.25 20.85 -16.03
C GLY A 101 -12.02 20.63 -15.14
N LYS A 102 -12.07 19.70 -14.17
CA LYS A 102 -10.96 19.32 -13.28
C LYS A 102 -10.34 17.97 -13.67
N LEU A 103 -9.35 17.55 -12.87
CA LEU A 103 -8.52 16.34 -12.89
C LEU A 103 -9.03 15.11 -13.68
N HIS A 104 -8.13 14.49 -14.46
CA HIS A 104 -8.33 13.21 -15.16
C HIS A 104 -7.89 12.00 -14.34
N THR A 105 -8.75 11.46 -13.50
CA THR A 105 -8.40 10.22 -12.80
C THR A 105 -8.63 8.99 -13.69
N VAL A 106 -7.53 8.37 -14.14
CA VAL A 106 -7.54 7.02 -14.70
C VAL A 106 -6.93 6.09 -13.67
N CYS A 107 -7.74 5.33 -12.94
CA CYS A 107 -7.20 4.41 -11.95
C CYS A 107 -6.89 3.04 -12.55
N SER A 108 -5.69 2.56 -12.25
CA SER A 108 -5.22 1.22 -12.57
C SER A 108 -5.37 0.30 -11.37
N SER A 109 -6.44 -0.48 -11.30
CA SER A 109 -6.39 -1.79 -10.64
C SER A 109 -7.52 -2.64 -11.20
N SER A 110 -7.18 -3.78 -11.80
CA SER A 110 -8.13 -4.79 -12.26
C SER A 110 -8.86 -5.52 -11.12
N ASP A 111 -8.72 -5.10 -9.86
CA ASP A 111 -9.47 -5.67 -8.75
C ASP A 111 -9.62 -4.66 -7.60
N SER A 112 -10.55 -3.72 -7.76
CA SER A 112 -10.87 -2.67 -6.80
C SER A 112 -11.91 -3.12 -5.75
N ARG A 113 -11.68 -4.24 -5.07
CA ARG A 113 -12.66 -4.69 -4.06
C ARG A 113 -12.19 -4.76 -2.63
N PHE A 114 -10.89 -4.81 -2.31
CA PHE A 114 -10.47 -4.96 -0.91
C PHE A 114 -9.05 -4.41 -0.68
N ILE A 115 -8.89 -3.08 -0.56
CA ILE A 115 -7.64 -2.46 -0.08
C ILE A 115 -7.77 -1.99 1.38
N PHE A 116 -9.00 -1.97 1.92
CA PHE A 116 -9.28 -1.43 3.24
C PHE A 116 -8.81 -2.23 4.46
N TRP A 117 -8.32 -3.47 4.27
CA TRP A 117 -8.03 -4.41 5.36
C TRP A 117 -6.56 -4.86 5.45
N GLY A 118 -5.61 -4.06 4.96
CA GLY A 118 -4.19 -4.38 5.12
C GLY A 118 -3.73 -5.63 4.35
N HIS A 119 -4.47 -6.00 3.30
CA HIS A 119 -4.08 -7.07 2.39
C HIS A 119 -2.92 -6.61 1.51
N PHE A 120 -1.77 -7.25 1.67
CA PHE A 120 -0.63 -7.07 0.79
C PHE A 120 -0.97 -7.68 -0.58
N LYS A 121 -1.06 -6.87 -1.64
CA LYS A 121 -1.20 -7.41 -3.00
C LYS A 121 0.17 -7.88 -3.47
N LEU A 122 0.23 -9.09 -4.05
CA LEU A 122 1.45 -9.57 -4.71
C LEU A 122 1.91 -8.53 -5.74
N VAL A 123 3.17 -8.12 -5.63
CA VAL A 123 3.82 -7.19 -6.56
C VAL A 123 3.78 -7.81 -7.96
N LYS A 124 2.97 -7.24 -8.84
CA LYS A 124 2.94 -7.61 -10.26
C LYS A 124 4.02 -6.81 -10.99
N GLN A 125 4.76 -7.48 -11.86
CA GLN A 125 5.61 -6.79 -12.82
C GLN A 125 4.86 -6.58 -14.13
N GLY A 126 5.06 -5.43 -14.76
CA GLY A 126 4.43 -5.11 -16.03
C GLY A 126 4.92 -3.80 -16.61
N ASN A 127 4.29 -3.40 -17.72
CA ASN A 127 4.49 -2.13 -18.39
C ASN A 127 3.17 -1.34 -18.40
N LEU A 128 3.22 -0.11 -17.90
CA LEU A 128 2.10 0.81 -17.95
C LEU A 128 2.24 1.78 -19.13
N ARG A 129 1.25 1.76 -20.02
CA ARG A 129 1.15 2.63 -21.20
C ARG A 129 -0.05 3.55 -21.07
N MET A 130 0.13 4.83 -21.39
CA MET A 130 -0.96 5.82 -21.42
C MET A 130 -1.14 6.38 -22.82
N GLU A 131 -2.40 6.58 -23.17
CA GLU A 131 -2.82 7.29 -24.37
C GLU A 131 -3.78 8.43 -23.99
N MET A 132 -3.53 9.61 -24.54
CA MET A 132 -4.37 10.78 -24.37
C MET A 132 -4.51 11.49 -25.72
N GLN A 133 -5.71 11.94 -26.03
CA GLN A 133 -5.97 12.78 -27.20
C GLN A 133 -6.53 14.12 -26.74
N PHE A 134 -6.12 15.20 -27.38
CA PHE A 134 -6.66 16.53 -27.17
C PHE A 134 -7.54 16.91 -28.36
N GLU A 135 -8.79 17.25 -28.07
CA GLU A 135 -9.80 17.64 -29.07
C GLU A 135 -9.36 18.87 -29.87
N GLN A 136 -8.63 19.78 -29.24
CA GLN A 136 -8.08 20.99 -29.85
C GLN A 136 -6.55 21.06 -29.65
N PRO A 137 -5.80 21.72 -30.54
CA PRO A 137 -4.39 22.03 -30.31
C PRO A 137 -4.21 22.83 -29.01
N LEU A 138 -3.22 22.43 -28.20
CA LEU A 138 -2.93 23.12 -26.95
C LEU A 138 -2.26 24.48 -27.24
N PRO A 139 -2.81 25.61 -26.77
CA PRO A 139 -2.24 26.94 -27.06
C PRO A 139 -0.97 27.22 -26.26
N THR A 140 -0.74 26.48 -25.18
CA THR A 140 0.43 26.60 -24.30
C THR A 140 0.93 25.21 -23.94
N PRO A 141 2.24 25.04 -23.68
CA PRO A 141 2.77 23.77 -23.18
C PRO A 141 2.08 23.33 -21.88
N VAL A 142 1.70 22.05 -21.82
CA VAL A 142 1.03 21.42 -20.66
C VAL A 142 1.88 20.22 -20.22
N ASN A 143 2.10 20.10 -18.92
CA ASN A 143 2.73 18.93 -18.32
C ASN A 143 1.65 17.94 -17.87
N VAL A 144 1.85 16.66 -18.17
CA VAL A 144 1.05 15.55 -17.65
C VAL A 144 1.78 15.02 -16.42
N VAL A 145 1.15 15.15 -15.25
CA VAL A 145 1.65 14.64 -13.98
C VAL A 145 0.95 13.31 -13.70
N VAL A 146 1.75 12.26 -13.53
CA VAL A 146 1.26 10.93 -13.13
C VAL A 146 1.71 10.70 -11.69
N TYR A 147 0.74 10.62 -10.78
CA TYR A 147 0.96 10.15 -9.43
C TYR A 147 0.59 8.67 -9.37
N ALA A 148 1.37 7.87 -8.64
CA ALA A 148 1.12 6.45 -8.49
C ALA A 148 1.41 5.99 -7.07
N GLU A 149 0.53 5.16 -6.53
CA GLU A 149 0.78 4.45 -5.29
C GLU A 149 1.26 3.03 -5.61
N MET A 150 2.38 2.64 -5.03
CA MET A 150 2.99 1.31 -5.18
C MET A 150 3.23 0.70 -3.80
N ASP A 151 3.12 -0.62 -3.69
CA ASP A 151 3.56 -1.36 -2.50
C ASP A 151 5.10 -1.39 -2.43
N ASN A 152 5.72 -0.43 -1.77
CA ASN A 152 7.16 -0.52 -1.55
C ASN A 152 7.47 -1.62 -0.53
N ILE A 153 8.15 -2.68 -0.97
CA ILE A 153 8.76 -3.65 -0.05
C ILE A 153 9.97 -2.97 0.60
N ILE A 154 9.92 -2.80 1.92
CA ILE A 154 11.10 -2.39 2.70
C ILE A 154 12.00 -3.62 2.88
N GLU A 155 13.11 -3.64 2.16
CA GLU A 155 14.23 -4.55 2.38
C GLU A 155 15.08 -4.03 3.57
N ILE A 156 15.46 -4.92 4.50
CA ILE A 156 16.42 -4.63 5.58
C ILE A 156 17.50 -5.73 5.53
N ASP A 157 18.58 -5.53 4.79
CA ASP A 157 19.78 -6.37 4.89
C ASP A 157 20.66 -5.92 6.09
N ARG A 158 21.72 -6.60 6.57
CA ARG A 158 22.58 -7.71 6.09
C ARG A 158 21.96 -9.11 5.95
N ALA A 159 20.73 -9.31 6.42
CA ALA A 159 20.14 -10.65 6.55
C ALA A 159 19.05 -10.94 5.50
N ARG A 160 19.24 -10.56 4.23
CA ARG A 160 18.42 -10.94 3.05
C ARG A 160 16.95 -11.24 3.38
N ASN A 161 16.11 -10.21 3.28
CA ASN A 161 14.73 -10.30 3.75
C ASN A 161 13.75 -10.86 2.72
N GLY A 162 12.75 -11.59 3.19
CA GLY A 162 11.58 -11.96 2.39
C GLY A 162 10.26 -11.81 3.15
N VAL A 163 9.19 -11.49 2.43
CA VAL A 163 7.82 -11.44 2.94
C VAL A 163 7.05 -12.56 2.24
N PHE A 164 6.42 -13.45 3.01
CA PHE A 164 5.72 -14.62 2.45
C PHE A 164 4.36 -14.84 3.12
N PRO A 165 3.36 -15.36 2.39
CA PRO A 165 2.27 -16.09 3.02
C PRO A 165 2.77 -17.45 3.56
N SER A 166 1.96 -18.14 4.37
CA SER A 166 2.37 -19.38 5.05
C SER A 166 2.80 -20.48 4.05
N ASP A 167 2.02 -20.66 3.00
CA ASP A 167 2.25 -21.61 1.90
C ASP A 167 3.44 -21.25 1.01
N GLY A 168 3.78 -19.96 0.93
CA GLY A 168 4.97 -19.46 0.22
C GLY A 168 6.29 -20.04 0.75
N LEU A 169 6.31 -20.56 1.98
CA LEU A 169 7.50 -21.15 2.60
C LEU A 169 7.81 -22.58 2.09
N HIS A 170 6.86 -23.25 1.44
CA HIS A 170 7.02 -24.65 1.02
C HIS A 170 8.22 -24.86 0.11
N HIS A 171 8.44 -23.95 -0.83
CA HIS A 171 9.54 -24.03 -1.80
C HIS A 171 10.69 -23.07 -1.48
N PHE A 172 10.60 -22.32 -0.38
CA PHE A 172 11.62 -21.34 -0.01
C PHE A 172 12.85 -22.02 0.60
N ASN A 173 14.00 -21.79 -0.03
CA ASN A 173 15.32 -22.23 0.44
C ASN A 173 16.16 -21.01 0.83
N PRO A 174 16.22 -20.67 2.14
CA PRO A 174 16.92 -19.48 2.59
C PRO A 174 18.45 -19.61 2.51
N THR A 175 19.12 -18.50 2.20
CA THR A 175 20.55 -18.31 2.52
C THR A 175 20.67 -17.65 3.89
N PHE A 176 21.64 -18.06 4.71
CA PHE A 176 21.76 -17.57 6.08
C PHE A 176 22.82 -16.44 6.23
N PRO A 177 22.65 -15.50 7.20
CA PRO A 177 21.44 -15.33 8.00
C PRO A 177 20.30 -14.77 7.14
N CYS A 178 19.06 -15.09 7.50
CA CYS A 178 17.89 -14.49 6.87
C CYS A 178 16.90 -13.94 7.90
N SER A 179 16.17 -12.90 7.51
CA SER A 179 14.97 -12.44 8.21
C SER A 179 13.76 -12.61 7.31
N ILE A 180 12.64 -13.02 7.89
CA ILE A 180 11.44 -13.36 7.15
C ILE A 180 10.26 -12.78 7.91
N ASN A 181 9.39 -12.09 7.21
CA ASN A 181 8.08 -11.72 7.72
C ASN A 181 7.05 -12.63 7.06
N VAL A 182 6.19 -13.25 7.87
CA VAL A 182 5.28 -14.30 7.39
C VAL A 182 3.88 -13.95 7.80
N ASN A 183 2.96 -13.96 6.84
CA ASN A 183 1.54 -13.98 7.13
C ASN A 183 1.13 -15.40 7.52
N THR A 184 0.32 -15.55 8.57
CA THR A 184 -0.09 -16.86 9.07
C THR A 184 -1.10 -17.58 8.19
N GLU A 185 -1.73 -16.88 7.24
CA GLU A 185 -2.62 -17.50 6.26
C GLU A 185 -1.93 -17.72 4.91
N GLN A 186 -2.56 -18.56 4.10
CA GLN A 186 -2.14 -18.89 2.75
C GLN A 186 -2.39 -17.69 1.82
N GLY A 187 -1.62 -17.60 0.73
CA GLY A 187 -1.62 -16.41 -0.15
C GLY A 187 -2.93 -16.11 -0.87
N HIS A 188 -3.87 -17.05 -0.90
CA HIS A 188 -5.21 -16.84 -1.46
C HIS A 188 -6.24 -16.34 -0.44
N LEU A 189 -5.87 -16.28 0.83
CA LEU A 189 -6.70 -15.78 1.92
C LEU A 189 -6.32 -14.33 2.26
N PRO A 190 -7.22 -13.57 2.91
CA PRO A 190 -6.97 -12.18 3.31
C PRO A 190 -5.68 -11.99 4.14
N GLY A 191 -5.30 -12.97 4.94
CA GLY A 191 -4.23 -12.82 5.91
C GLY A 191 -4.77 -12.23 7.21
N SER A 192 -4.54 -12.93 8.32
CA SER A 192 -5.11 -12.58 9.64
C SER A 192 -4.08 -12.15 10.67
N HIS A 193 -2.84 -12.61 10.56
CA HIS A 193 -1.81 -12.32 11.55
C HIS A 193 -0.40 -12.34 10.91
N TRP A 194 0.51 -11.55 11.47
CA TRP A 194 1.88 -11.40 10.97
C TRP A 194 2.89 -11.81 12.04
N VAL A 195 3.88 -12.60 11.64
CA VAL A 195 4.92 -13.13 12.51
C VAL A 195 6.30 -12.93 11.91
N ALA A 196 7.30 -12.70 12.75
CA ALA A 196 8.67 -12.46 12.32
C ALA A 196 9.56 -13.66 12.63
N ILE A 197 10.46 -13.96 11.71
CA ILE A 197 11.41 -15.06 11.82
C ILE A 197 12.79 -14.52 11.51
N PHE A 198 13.75 -14.78 12.39
CA PHE A 198 15.16 -14.57 12.10
C PHE A 198 15.91 -15.89 12.22
N ILE A 199 16.68 -16.24 11.21
CA ILE A 199 17.53 -17.43 11.20
C ILE A 199 18.98 -16.99 11.10
N SER A 200 19.79 -17.33 12.12
CA SER A 200 21.22 -17.01 12.15
C SER A 200 22.02 -17.86 11.17
N GLN A 201 23.29 -17.49 10.92
CA GLN A 201 24.27 -18.33 10.19
C GLN A 201 24.34 -19.78 10.71
N HIS A 202 24.21 -19.98 12.02
CA HIS A 202 24.23 -21.31 12.65
C HIS A 202 22.88 -22.03 12.64
N ARG A 203 21.93 -21.59 11.78
CA ARG A 203 20.58 -22.18 11.67
C ARG A 203 19.76 -22.20 12.96
N ILE A 204 20.09 -21.33 13.92
CA ILE A 204 19.29 -21.10 15.13
C ILE A 204 18.19 -20.09 14.78
N ARG A 205 16.93 -20.49 14.95
CA ARG A 205 15.76 -19.62 14.69
C ARG A 205 15.38 -18.81 15.91
N LYS A 206 14.93 -17.58 15.67
CA LYS A 206 14.18 -16.75 16.60
C LYS A 206 12.87 -16.41 15.90
N TYR A 207 11.81 -17.08 16.33
CA TYR A 207 10.44 -16.81 15.91
C TYR A 207 9.83 -15.81 16.88
N PHE A 208 9.17 -14.80 16.36
CA PHE A 208 8.51 -13.76 17.13
C PHE A 208 7.07 -13.65 16.69
N ASP A 209 6.17 -13.73 17.65
CA ASP A 209 4.74 -13.58 17.49
C ASP A 209 4.25 -12.67 18.61
N SER A 210 3.64 -11.53 18.30
CA SER A 210 3.21 -10.55 19.29
C SER A 210 2.15 -11.11 20.26
N HIS A 211 1.45 -12.18 19.91
CA HIS A 211 0.54 -12.90 20.81
C HIS A 211 1.22 -13.99 21.65
N GLY A 212 2.48 -14.31 21.36
CA GLY A 212 3.27 -15.30 22.10
C GLY A 212 2.95 -16.76 21.73
N LEU A 213 2.28 -16.98 20.59
CA LEU A 213 1.91 -18.32 20.14
C LEU A 213 3.13 -19.06 19.57
N PRO A 214 3.22 -20.39 19.72
CA PRO A 214 4.30 -21.15 19.14
C PRO A 214 4.12 -21.32 17.63
N PRO A 215 5.22 -21.43 16.84
CA PRO A 215 5.14 -21.61 15.39
C PRO A 215 4.44 -22.90 14.95
N SER A 216 4.25 -23.87 15.85
CA SER A 216 3.53 -25.11 15.57
C SER A 216 2.01 -24.92 15.43
N VAL A 217 1.47 -23.77 15.84
CA VAL A 217 0.06 -23.43 15.60
C VAL A 217 -0.23 -23.30 14.11
N ILE A 218 0.75 -22.85 13.33
CA ILE A 218 0.65 -22.72 11.87
C ILE A 218 1.51 -23.81 11.22
N THR A 219 0.85 -24.82 10.66
CA THR A 219 1.50 -26.03 10.12
C THR A 219 2.63 -25.70 9.14
N ASP A 220 2.39 -24.81 8.17
CA ASP A 220 3.37 -24.48 7.13
C ASP A 220 4.66 -23.87 7.72
N ILE A 221 4.50 -22.97 8.69
CA ILE A 221 5.61 -22.32 9.39
C ILE A 221 6.38 -23.36 10.21
N GLY A 222 5.66 -24.21 10.95
CA GLY A 222 6.25 -25.29 11.74
C GLY A 222 7.09 -26.25 10.88
N VAL A 223 6.53 -26.71 9.76
CA VAL A 223 7.20 -27.60 8.81
C VAL A 223 8.44 -26.93 8.21
N PHE A 224 8.31 -25.70 7.73
CA PHE A 224 9.43 -24.93 7.19
C PHE A 224 10.57 -24.82 8.20
N LEU A 225 10.27 -24.36 9.41
CA LEU A 225 11.29 -24.15 10.44
C LEU A 225 11.96 -25.44 10.91
N ASN A 226 11.24 -26.57 10.92
CA ASN A 226 11.82 -27.87 11.26
C ASN A 226 12.70 -28.41 10.12
N ARG A 227 12.39 -28.10 8.87
CA ARG A 227 13.23 -28.41 7.71
C ARG A 227 14.55 -27.63 7.75
N VAL A 228 14.49 -26.31 8.00
CA VAL A 228 15.64 -25.43 7.79
C VAL A 228 16.47 -25.14 9.05
N CYS A 229 15.94 -25.33 10.26
CA CYS A 229 16.61 -24.93 11.51
C CYS A 229 16.94 -26.11 12.42
N ILE A 230 17.92 -25.93 13.30
CA ILE A 230 18.39 -26.97 14.25
C ILE A 230 17.89 -26.69 15.68
N GLY A 231 17.63 -25.42 16.02
CA GLY A 231 17.18 -25.00 17.35
C GLY A 231 15.98 -24.05 17.29
N GLN A 232 15.11 -24.14 18.29
CA GLN A 232 13.89 -23.36 18.41
C GLN A 232 13.96 -22.35 19.57
N ARG A 233 13.76 -21.06 19.26
CA ARG A 233 13.46 -20.04 20.26
C ARG A 233 12.29 -19.20 19.78
N TYR A 234 11.33 -18.96 20.67
CA TYR A 234 10.21 -18.05 20.46
C TYR A 234 9.82 -17.35 21.75
N ASN A 235 9.11 -16.22 21.65
CA ASN A 235 8.56 -15.54 22.81
C ASN A 235 7.27 -16.23 23.24
N LYS A 236 7.10 -16.41 24.56
CA LYS A 236 5.90 -17.03 25.16
C LYS A 236 4.97 -16.01 25.83
N ILE A 237 5.35 -14.74 25.79
CA ILE A 237 4.58 -13.66 26.39
C ILE A 237 3.75 -12.98 25.30
N THR A 238 2.50 -12.71 25.64
CA THR A 238 1.60 -11.87 24.85
C THR A 238 1.96 -10.42 25.10
N LEU A 239 2.29 -9.70 24.03
CA LEU A 239 2.71 -8.30 24.07
C LEU A 239 1.63 -7.35 23.52
N GLN A 240 0.88 -7.83 22.54
CA GLN A 240 -0.14 -7.07 21.81
C GLN A 240 -1.55 -7.32 22.38
N GLY A 241 -2.40 -6.28 22.31
CA GLY A 241 -3.82 -6.41 22.67
C GLY A 241 -4.60 -7.31 21.71
N LEU A 242 -5.56 -8.08 22.23
CA LEU A 242 -6.31 -9.09 21.47
C LEU A 242 -7.01 -8.56 20.21
N PHE A 243 -7.44 -7.29 20.23
CA PHE A 243 -8.16 -6.65 19.12
C PHE A 243 -7.31 -5.63 18.35
N SER A 244 -6.01 -5.57 18.66
CA SER A 244 -5.09 -4.64 18.03
C SER A 244 -4.70 -5.11 16.63
N THR A 245 -4.52 -4.18 15.71
CA THR A 245 -4.17 -4.46 14.29
C THR A 245 -2.69 -4.23 13.99
N VAL A 246 -1.85 -4.03 15.01
CA VAL A 246 -0.46 -3.59 14.84
C VAL A 246 0.56 -4.74 14.86
N CYS A 247 0.13 -5.99 14.67
CA CYS A 247 1.03 -7.18 14.67
C CYS A 247 2.19 -7.06 13.69
N LEU A 248 1.93 -6.50 12.50
CA LEU A 248 2.97 -6.23 11.51
C LEU A 248 4.01 -5.22 12.03
N GLN A 249 3.58 -4.22 12.80
CA GLN A 249 4.47 -3.21 13.38
C GLN A 249 5.39 -3.85 14.43
N TYR A 250 4.88 -4.78 15.25
CA TYR A 250 5.71 -5.58 16.15
C TYR A 250 6.71 -6.46 15.40
N ALA A 251 6.29 -7.12 14.32
CA ALA A 251 7.18 -7.93 13.48
C ALA A 251 8.34 -7.10 12.91
N VAL A 252 8.06 -5.91 12.38
CA VAL A 252 9.07 -4.96 11.89
C VAL A 252 9.97 -4.47 13.03
N TYR A 253 9.39 -4.07 14.16
CA TYR A 253 10.13 -3.64 15.36
C TYR A 253 11.13 -4.72 15.79
N PHE A 254 10.69 -5.97 15.87
CA PHE A 254 11.54 -7.11 16.23
C PHE A 254 12.68 -7.31 15.22
N LEU A 255 12.38 -7.41 13.93
CA LEU A 255 13.39 -7.67 12.89
C LEU A 255 14.43 -6.55 12.81
N LEU A 256 14.00 -5.30 12.93
CA LEU A 256 14.88 -4.13 12.92
C LEU A 256 15.87 -4.14 14.10
N HIS A 257 15.40 -4.44 15.30
CA HIS A 257 16.33 -4.53 16.44
C HIS A 257 17.17 -5.80 16.38
N LYS A 258 16.62 -6.89 15.83
CA LYS A 258 17.36 -8.13 15.62
C LYS A 258 18.51 -7.95 14.65
N SER A 259 18.35 -7.18 13.56
CA SER A 259 19.41 -6.86 12.61
C SER A 259 20.52 -6.02 13.24
N ARG A 260 20.19 -5.23 14.27
CA ARG A 260 21.14 -4.49 15.12
C ARG A 260 21.81 -5.34 16.22
N GLY A 261 21.58 -6.65 16.23
CA GLY A 261 22.27 -7.59 17.11
C GLY A 261 21.49 -8.01 18.35
N TRP A 262 20.41 -7.32 18.72
CA TRP A 262 19.66 -7.59 19.96
C TRP A 262 19.06 -9.01 20.01
N GLY A 263 19.04 -9.61 21.20
CA GLY A 263 18.47 -10.91 21.47
C GLY A 263 16.96 -10.87 21.70
N LEU A 264 16.26 -11.97 21.38
CA LEU A 264 14.80 -12.07 21.53
C LEU A 264 14.34 -11.78 22.98
N ARG A 265 15.02 -12.35 23.98
CA ARG A 265 14.66 -12.16 25.39
C ARG A 265 14.82 -10.71 25.85
N GLU A 266 15.89 -10.05 25.41
CA GLU A 266 16.16 -8.65 25.72
C GLU A 266 15.09 -7.75 25.10
N LEU A 267 14.76 -7.96 23.82
CA LEU A 267 13.70 -7.20 23.15
C LEU A 267 12.35 -7.35 23.85
N THR A 268 11.98 -8.59 24.21
CA THR A 268 10.72 -8.83 24.92
C THR A 268 10.70 -8.24 26.34
N SER A 269 11.86 -7.97 26.95
CA SER A 269 11.95 -7.41 28.30
C SER A 269 11.72 -5.90 28.37
N TRP A 270 11.74 -5.20 27.23
CA TRP A 270 11.47 -3.75 27.17
C TRP A 270 9.98 -3.41 27.20
N PHE A 271 9.13 -4.42 27.02
CA PHE A 271 7.69 -4.27 27.04
C PHE A 271 7.14 -4.39 28.46
N THR A 272 6.03 -3.68 28.68
CA THR A 272 5.27 -3.75 29.93
C THR A 272 4.33 -4.95 29.95
N HIS A 273 3.69 -5.22 31.08
CA HIS A 273 2.61 -6.20 31.18
C HIS A 273 1.28 -5.70 30.61
N ASP A 274 1.18 -4.42 30.24
CA ASP A 274 -0.02 -3.80 29.68
C ASP A 274 0.07 -3.78 28.13
N PRO A 275 -0.75 -4.58 27.44
CA PRO A 275 -0.70 -4.66 25.98
C PRO A 275 -1.09 -3.35 25.28
N GLU A 276 -1.95 -2.52 25.88
CA GLU A 276 -2.34 -1.25 25.27
C GLU A 276 -1.17 -0.27 25.28
N VAL A 277 -0.42 -0.20 26.39
CA VAL A 277 0.79 0.63 26.49
C VAL A 277 1.84 0.16 25.48
N ASN A 278 2.00 -1.14 25.33
CA ASN A 278 2.93 -1.72 24.37
C ASN A 278 2.55 -1.37 22.93
N ASP A 279 1.27 -1.44 22.58
CA ASP A 279 0.77 -1.11 21.24
C ASP A 279 1.06 0.35 20.88
N HIS A 280 0.80 1.28 21.81
CA HIS A 280 1.14 2.69 21.62
C HIS A 280 2.64 2.92 21.45
N LEU A 281 3.47 2.20 22.22
CA LEU A 281 4.93 2.29 22.12
C LEU A 281 5.43 1.85 20.75
N VAL A 282 5.00 0.69 20.28
CA VAL A 282 5.42 0.16 18.98
C VAL A 282 4.91 1.03 17.85
N HIS A 283 3.66 1.47 17.94
CA HIS A 283 3.07 2.34 16.94
C HIS A 283 3.81 3.66 16.81
N GLY A 284 4.02 4.36 17.93
CA GLY A 284 4.78 5.61 17.94
C GLY A 284 6.23 5.43 17.48
N PHE A 285 6.85 4.27 17.76
CA PHE A 285 8.18 3.96 17.24
C PHE A 285 8.17 3.85 15.71
N ILE A 286 7.21 3.13 15.13
CA ILE A 286 7.12 2.96 13.67
C ILE A 286 6.81 4.29 12.99
N GLU A 287 5.83 5.05 13.48
CA GLU A 287 5.49 6.37 12.92
C GLU A 287 6.70 7.31 12.89
N LYS A 288 7.47 7.33 13.98
CA LYS A 288 8.66 8.19 14.09
C LYS A 288 9.78 7.80 13.11
N HIS A 289 9.98 6.50 12.86
CA HIS A 289 11.12 6.02 12.07
C HIS A 289 10.78 5.71 10.60
N PHE A 290 9.49 5.58 10.28
CA PHE A 290 8.98 5.30 8.94
C PHE A 290 7.82 6.26 8.60
N PRO A 291 8.10 7.56 8.40
CA PRO A 291 7.06 8.60 8.27
C PRO A 291 6.13 8.47 7.05
N ILE A 292 6.43 7.58 6.10
CA ILE A 292 5.53 7.28 4.95
C ILE A 292 4.25 6.57 5.43
N TYR A 293 4.25 5.93 6.60
CA TYR A 293 3.07 5.30 7.22
C TYR A 293 2.04 6.30 7.78
N ASP A 294 2.42 7.55 8.01
CA ASP A 294 1.61 8.59 8.67
C ASP A 294 0.39 9.02 7.81
N HIS A 295 0.47 8.89 6.48
CA HIS A 295 -0.67 9.16 5.59
C HIS A 295 -1.74 8.06 5.61
N PHE A 296 -1.36 6.82 5.96
CA PHE A 296 -2.28 5.67 5.99
C PHE A 296 -3.08 5.57 7.30
N PHE A 297 -2.49 5.91 8.46
CA PHE A 297 -3.15 5.75 9.77
C PHE A 297 -3.92 6.98 10.28
N LYS A 298 -3.49 8.22 9.94
CA LYS A 298 -4.22 9.44 10.35
C LYS A 298 -5.65 9.52 9.83
N ALA A 299 -5.94 8.89 8.69
CA ALA A 299 -7.30 8.76 8.16
C ALA A 299 -8.21 7.89 9.06
N GLN A 300 -7.65 6.94 9.82
CA GLN A 300 -8.43 6.03 10.68
C GLN A 300 -8.63 6.59 12.11
N VAL A 301 -7.60 7.18 12.73
CA VAL A 301 -7.71 7.70 14.12
C VAL A 301 -8.67 8.90 14.21
N THR A 302 -8.76 9.71 13.15
CA THR A 302 -9.68 10.88 13.13
C THR A 302 -11.16 10.47 13.10
N LYS A 303 -11.50 9.24 12.65
CA LYS A 303 -12.86 8.70 12.67
C LYS A 303 -13.28 8.11 14.02
N ALA A 304 -12.34 7.71 14.89
CA ALA A 304 -12.66 7.06 16.17
C ALA A 304 -12.93 8.05 17.33
N ARG A 305 -12.69 9.36 17.15
CA ARG A 305 -12.74 10.35 18.25
C ARG A 305 -13.98 11.23 18.33
N ARG A 306 -15.07 10.88 17.65
CA ARG A 306 -16.38 11.55 17.82
C ARG A 306 -17.48 10.54 18.12
N GLN A 307 -17.60 10.18 19.41
CA GLN A 307 -18.90 9.95 20.05
C GLN A 307 -18.71 9.85 21.57
N ARG A 308 -18.92 10.96 22.26
CA ARG A 308 -19.57 11.07 23.58
C ARG A 308 -19.65 12.54 24.01
N SER A 309 -20.75 13.18 23.64
CA SER A 309 -21.36 14.23 24.45
C SER A 309 -22.83 14.40 24.04
N GLY A 310 -23.75 14.16 24.98
CA GLY A 310 -25.13 14.66 24.93
C GLY A 310 -26.17 13.67 24.39
N ARG A 311 -26.78 12.87 25.27
CA ARG A 311 -27.98 13.21 26.04
C ARG A 311 -28.21 12.14 27.09
#